data_AF-A0A9P6WSS7-F1
#
_entry.id   AF-A0A9P6WSS7-F1
#
_cell.length_a   1.000
_cell.length_b   1.000
_cell.length_c   1.000
_cell.angle_alpha   90.00
_cell.angle_beta   90.00
_cell.angle_gamma   90.00
#
_symmetry.space_group_name_H-M   'P 1'
#
loop_
_entity.id
_entity.type
_entity.pdbx_description
1 polymer ?
#
loop_
_entity_poly.entity_id
_entity_poly.type
_entity_poly.pdbx_seq_one_letter_code
_entity_poly.pdbx_strand_id
1 'polypeptide(L)'
;MIDYFLTNMTSVLRSPRMQVYSDLSLGSDHKLLSLSFDYAVPDGYPSQPVLSSSSSARRLWNLSRLKEPDVCSLYVAMKCFKYSK
;
A
#
# COMPACT_ATOMS: atom_id res chain seq x y z
N MET A 1 -20.67 1.37 -8.07
CA MET A 1 -19.29 0.96 -7.73
C MET A 1 -18.35 1.86 -8.50
N ILE A 2 -17.50 2.63 -7.80
CA ILE A 2 -16.60 3.62 -8.42
C ILE A 2 -15.16 3.47 -7.90
N ASP A 3 -14.86 2.31 -7.34
CA ASP A 3 -13.58 2.01 -6.74
C ASP A 3 -12.66 1.41 -7.80
N TYR A 4 -11.48 2.01 -8.00
CA TYR A 4 -10.53 1.63 -9.05
C TYR A 4 -9.12 1.42 -8.49
N PHE A 5 -8.40 0.48 -9.10
CA PHE A 5 -6.96 0.35 -8.92
C PHE A 5 -6.25 0.81 -10.20
N LEU A 6 -5.41 1.85 -10.07
CA LEU A 6 -4.64 2.43 -11.16
C LEU A 6 -3.16 2.19 -10.90
N THR A 7 -2.44 1.70 -11.91
CA THR A 7 -1.00 1.44 -11.82
C THR A 7 -0.30 1.80 -13.12
N ASN A 8 0.88 2.40 -13.01
CA ASN A 8 1.80 2.63 -14.13
C ASN A 8 2.88 1.52 -14.22
N MET A 9 2.77 0.48 -13.39
CA MET A 9 3.77 -0.59 -13.26
C MET A 9 3.27 -1.91 -13.84
N THR A 10 2.66 -1.89 -15.04
CA THR A 10 2.05 -3.07 -15.66
C THR A 10 3.05 -4.18 -16.01
N SER A 11 4.33 -3.86 -16.24
CA SER A 11 5.40 -4.84 -16.50
C SER A 11 5.93 -5.53 -15.24
N VAL A 12 5.68 -4.94 -14.06
CA VAL A 12 6.23 -5.35 -12.76
C VAL A 12 5.23 -6.23 -12.01
N LEU A 13 3.94 -6.02 -12.24
CA LEU A 13 2.84 -6.74 -11.61
C LEU A 13 2.50 -7.99 -12.43
N ARG A 14 2.84 -9.16 -11.91
CA ARG A 14 2.50 -10.46 -12.50
C ARG A 14 1.18 -10.95 -11.92
N SER A 15 0.39 -11.61 -12.76
CA SER A 15 -0.87 -12.26 -12.37
C SER A 15 -1.81 -11.40 -11.51
N PRO A 16 -2.13 -10.14 -11.89
CA PRO A 16 -3.04 -9.32 -11.10
C PRO A 16 -4.44 -9.94 -11.08
N ARG A 17 -5.02 -10.08 -9.89
CA ARG A 17 -6.36 -10.60 -9.64
C ARG A 17 -7.08 -9.64 -8.72
N MET A 18 -8.29 -9.24 -9.11
CA MET A 18 -9.16 -8.40 -8.31
C MET A 18 -10.40 -9.20 -7.90
N GLN A 19 -10.76 -9.15 -6.63
CA GLN A 19 -11.99 -9.74 -6.10
C GLN A 19 -12.82 -8.66 -5.42
N VAL A 20 -14.13 -8.71 -5.67
CA VAL A 20 -15.13 -7.86 -5.03
C VAL A 20 -15.90 -8.72 -4.03
N TYR A 21 -15.91 -8.31 -2.77
CA TYR A 21 -16.69 -9.00 -1.74
C TYR A 21 -17.99 -8.26 -1.50
N SER A 22 -19.10 -8.97 -1.70
CA SER A 22 -20.45 -8.42 -1.53
C SER A 22 -20.93 -8.43 -0.08
N ASP A 23 -20.38 -9.32 0.73
CA ASP A 23 -20.77 -9.68 2.10
C ASP A 23 -19.82 -9.15 3.17
N LEU A 24 -18.58 -8.78 2.80
CA LEU A 24 -17.54 -8.31 3.74
C LEU A 24 -17.44 -6.78 3.86
N SER A 25 -18.48 -6.03 3.50
CA SER A 25 -18.47 -4.55 3.54
C SER A 25 -18.47 -3.95 4.96
N LEU A 26 -18.59 -4.75 6.03
CA LEU A 26 -18.49 -4.31 7.43
C LEU A 26 -19.29 -3.03 7.78
N GLY A 27 -20.50 -2.88 7.23
CA GLY A 27 -21.36 -1.70 7.47
C GLY A 27 -21.01 -0.46 6.64
N SER A 28 -20.05 -0.54 5.72
CA SER A 28 -19.83 0.45 4.67
C SER A 28 -20.85 0.25 3.53
N ASP A 29 -21.26 1.36 2.93
CA ASP A 29 -22.03 1.43 1.69
C ASP A 29 -21.18 1.08 0.45
N HIS A 30 -19.86 1.05 0.56
CA HIS A 30 -18.93 0.58 -0.47
C HIS A 30 -18.69 -0.94 -0.38
N LYS A 31 -18.34 -1.56 -1.52
CA LYS A 31 -17.95 -2.97 -1.59
C LYS A 31 -16.46 -3.12 -1.36
N LEU A 32 -16.08 -4.11 -0.55
CA LEU A 32 -14.67 -4.39 -0.29
C LEU A 32 -14.02 -4.95 -1.57
N LEU A 33 -12.88 -4.36 -1.94
CA LEU A 33 -12.03 -4.84 -3.03
C LEU A 33 -10.72 -5.40 -2.50
N SER A 34 -10.37 -6.60 -2.95
CA SER A 34 -9.05 -7.19 -2.74
C SER A 34 -8.31 -7.28 -4.06
N LEU A 35 -7.08 -6.81 -4.07
CA LEU A 35 -6.16 -6.95 -5.20
C LEU A 35 -5.00 -7.84 -4.76
N SER A 36 -4.73 -8.89 -5.54
CA SER A 36 -3.61 -9.80 -5.36
C SER A 36 -2.77 -9.84 -6.63
N PHE A 37 -1.46 -9.77 -6.50
CA PHE A 37 -0.52 -9.86 -7.62
C PHE A 37 0.84 -10.34 -7.11
N ASP A 38 1.63 -10.90 -8.01
CA ASP A 38 3.03 -11.20 -7.75
C ASP A 38 3.87 -9.98 -8.18
N TYR A 39 4.77 -9.53 -7.31
CA TYR A 39 5.63 -8.38 -7.60
C TYR A 39 6.99 -8.85 -8.11
N ALA A 40 7.29 -8.60 -9.39
CA ALA A 40 8.60 -8.89 -9.96
C ALA A 40 9.49 -7.65 -9.86
N VAL A 41 10.50 -7.67 -8.99
CA VAL A 41 11.47 -6.56 -8.86
C VAL A 41 12.13 -6.31 -10.21
N PRO A 42 12.07 -5.10 -10.80
CA PRO A 42 12.73 -4.83 -12.07
C PRO A 42 14.25 -4.96 -11.92
N ASP A 43 14.89 -5.67 -12.85
CA ASP A 43 16.35 -5.74 -12.93
C ASP A 43 16.91 -4.33 -13.16
N GLY A 44 17.64 -3.82 -12.15
CA GLY A 44 18.19 -2.46 -12.16
C GLY A 44 17.49 -1.48 -11.23
N TYR A 45 16.53 -1.90 -10.40
CA TYR A 45 16.14 -1.07 -9.25
C TYR A 45 17.32 -0.96 -8.29
N PRO A 46 17.93 0.22 -8.10
CA PRO A 46 19.00 0.35 -7.12
C PRO A 46 18.41 0.02 -5.75
N SER A 47 19.12 -0.81 -5.00
CA SER A 47 18.82 -1.17 -3.60
C SER A 47 18.81 0.06 -2.66
N GLN A 48 19.13 1.24 -3.18
CA GLN A 48 18.89 2.53 -2.56
C GLN A 48 17.98 3.41 -3.43
N PRO A 49 17.06 4.19 -2.83
CA PRO A 49 16.30 5.19 -3.57
C PRO A 49 17.28 6.24 -4.11
N VAL A 50 17.47 6.28 -5.44
CA VAL A 50 18.18 7.39 -6.06
C VAL A 50 17.29 8.62 -5.87
N LEU A 51 17.77 9.55 -5.05
CA LEU A 51 17.22 10.89 -4.90
C LEU A 51 17.53 11.68 -6.18
N SER A 52 17.05 11.22 -7.34
CA SER A 52 17.04 12.02 -8.57
C SER A 52 15.98 13.10 -8.38
N SER A 53 16.46 14.30 -8.11
CA SER A 53 15.76 15.50 -7.70
C SER A 53 14.77 16.10 -8.71
N SER A 54 14.21 15.33 -9.66
CA SER A 54 13.30 15.92 -10.66
C SER A 54 12.14 15.08 -11.22
N SER A 55 11.83 13.85 -10.77
CA SER A 55 10.80 13.04 -11.47
C SER A 55 9.77 12.28 -10.62
N SER A 56 9.62 12.59 -9.34
CA SER A 56 8.43 12.15 -8.64
C SER A 56 8.15 13.08 -7.49
N ALA A 57 6.96 13.69 -7.46
CA ALA A 57 6.40 14.29 -6.27
C ALA A 57 6.08 13.19 -5.22
N ARG A 58 7.09 12.39 -4.86
CA ARG A 58 7.06 11.54 -3.67
C ARG A 58 6.93 12.51 -2.51
N ARG A 59 5.73 12.63 -1.96
CA ARG A 59 5.51 13.20 -0.64
C ARG A 59 6.36 12.35 0.31
N LEU A 60 7.56 12.82 0.61
CA LEU A 60 8.38 12.26 1.66
C LEU A 60 7.58 12.45 2.94
N TRP A 61 7.12 11.35 3.52
CA TRP A 61 6.40 11.40 4.78
C TRP A 61 7.34 11.99 5.83
N ASN A 62 6.95 13.12 6.43
CA ASN A 62 7.71 13.73 7.50
C ASN A 62 7.52 12.88 8.77
N LEU A 63 8.43 11.93 8.98
CA LEU A 63 8.42 11.01 10.12
C LEU A 63 9.11 11.58 11.37
N SER A 64 9.37 12.89 11.43
CA SER A 64 9.99 13.54 12.60
C SER A 64 9.20 13.27 13.89
N ARG A 65 7.87 13.20 13.77
CA ARG A 65 6.93 12.95 14.87
C ARG A 65 6.80 11.49 15.27
N LEU A 66 7.44 10.55 14.58
CA LEU A 66 7.36 9.13 14.92
C LEU A 66 7.97 8.83 16.30
N LYS A 67 8.84 9.71 16.80
CA LYS A 67 9.40 9.64 18.15
C LYS A 67 8.38 10.00 19.25
N GLU A 68 7.26 10.64 18.89
CA GLU A 68 6.20 10.94 19.84
C GLU A 68 5.53 9.62 20.28
N PRO A 69 5.40 9.36 21.60
CA PRO A 69 4.85 8.10 22.11
C PRO A 69 3.46 7.78 21.55
N ASP A 70 2.60 8.79 21.48
CA ASP A 70 1.22 8.66 21.00
C ASP A 70 1.19 8.25 19.53
N VAL A 71 2.01 8.89 18.70
CA VAL A 71 2.11 8.59 17.26
C VAL A 71 2.70 7.19 17.04
N CYS A 72 3.76 6.83 17.77
CA CYS A 72 4.37 5.51 17.69
C CYS A 72 3.36 4.40 18.06
N SER A 73 2.55 4.62 19.09
CA SER A 73 1.54 3.67 19.54
C SER A 73 0.50 3.37 18.45
N LEU A 74 0.09 4.38 17.68
CA LEU A 74 -0.86 4.23 16.56
C LEU A 74 -0.27 3.37 15.44
N TYR A 75 1.01 3.56 15.09
CA TYR A 75 1.70 2.73 14.09
C TYR A 75 1.88 1.28 14.54
N VAL A 76 2.22 1.07 15.82
CA VAL A 76 2.40 -0.28 16.39
C VAL A 76 1.05 -1.00 16.48
N ALA A 77 0.00 -0.33 16.95
CA ALA A 77 -1.35 -0.89 17.01
C ALA A 77 -1.86 -1.32 15.62
N MET A 78 -1.57 -0.53 14.58
CA MET A 78 -1.92 -0.87 13.21
C MET A 78 -1.18 -2.12 12.68
N LYS A 79 0.04 -2.41 13.18
CA LYS A 79 0.76 -3.66 12.88
C LYS A 79 0.21 -4.87 13.65
N CYS A 80 -0.24 -4.69 14.89
CA CYS A 80 -0.73 -5.78 15.74
C CYS A 80 -2.05 -6.38 15.25
N PHE A 81 -2.85 -5.68 14.44
CA PHE A 81 -4.02 -6.26 13.78
C PHE A 81 -3.71 -7.34 12.73
N LYS A 82 -2.44 -7.53 12.33
CA LYS A 82 -2.04 -8.58 11.38
C LYS A 82 -1.60 -9.90 12.03
N TYR A 83 -1.51 -9.99 13.35
CA TYR A 83 -1.18 -11.24 14.05
C TYR A 83 -2.18 -11.49 15.19
N SER A 84 -3.40 -11.83 14.81
CA SER A 84 -4.33 -12.50 15.70
C SER A 84 -5.06 -13.59 14.91
N LYS A 85 -4.41 -14.74 14.82
CA LYS A 85 -4.99 -16.08 14.86
C LYS A 85 -3.95 -17.03 15.44
#